data_AF-K1ZVS4-F1
#
_entry.id   AF-K1ZVS4-F1
#
_cell.length_a   1.000
_cell.length_b   1.000
_cell.length_c   1.000
_cell.angle_alpha   90.00
_cell.angle_beta   90.00
_cell.angle_gamma   90.00
#
_symmetry.space_group_name_H-M   'P 1'
#
loop_
_entity.id
_entity.type
_entity.pdbx_description
1 polymer ?
#
loop_
_entity_poly.entity_id
_entity_poly.type
_entity_poly.pdbx_seq_one_letter_code
_entity_poly.pdbx_strand_id
1 'polypeptide(L)'
;MQQYEGGIYHISDWADIVNAHTVPGPGIITGLKSVGLAKGRGLLLLAQMSSIGSLAHGEYTRSTIAMAQQESEFVIGFIAREYVASGFLHFTPGVQLHEGSDSMGQQYITPEQAIKAGSDVIIVGRGMYQADNVTAAAAAYKVAGWSAYQAQL
;
A
#
# COMPACT_ATOMS: atom_id res chain seq x y z
N MET A 1 -1.68 12.61 -18.75
CA MET A 1 -2.46 12.50 -17.48
C MET A 1 -2.19 13.76 -16.65
N GLN A 2 -3.13 14.72 -16.57
CA GLN A 2 -2.81 16.08 -16.10
C GLN A 2 -2.41 16.15 -14.61
N GLN A 3 -2.97 15.29 -13.76
CA GLN A 3 -2.65 15.25 -12.32
C GLN A 3 -1.32 14.56 -12.00
N TYR A 4 -0.92 13.58 -12.82
CA TYR A 4 0.28 12.77 -12.57
C TYR A 4 1.54 13.35 -13.20
N GLU A 5 1.43 13.89 -14.42
CA GLU A 5 2.56 14.43 -15.18
C GLU A 5 2.71 15.95 -15.05
N GLY A 6 1.58 16.66 -14.91
CA GLY A 6 1.52 18.11 -14.93
C GLY A 6 1.18 18.71 -13.57
N GLY A 7 0.56 19.89 -13.63
CA GLY A 7 0.27 20.69 -12.43
C GLY A 7 1.54 21.16 -11.74
N ILE A 8 1.40 21.69 -10.52
CA ILE A 8 2.54 22.19 -9.74
C ILE A 8 3.46 21.04 -9.29
N TYR A 9 2.90 19.84 -9.09
CA TYR A 9 3.61 18.76 -8.41
C TYR A 9 4.42 17.85 -9.32
N HIS A 10 4.09 17.75 -10.61
CA HIS A 10 4.83 16.91 -11.58
C HIS A 10 5.19 15.53 -11.00
N ILE A 11 4.22 14.84 -10.39
CA ILE A 11 4.45 13.68 -9.50
C ILE A 11 5.32 12.60 -10.15
N SER A 12 5.09 12.33 -11.44
CA SER A 12 5.84 11.33 -12.22
C SER A 12 7.35 11.60 -12.35
N ASP A 13 7.80 12.83 -12.05
CA ASP A 13 9.21 13.21 -12.18
C ASP A 13 10.04 12.79 -10.97
N TRP A 14 9.42 12.58 -9.80
CA TRP A 14 10.14 12.28 -8.56
C TRP A 14 9.58 11.09 -7.78
N ALA A 15 8.31 10.72 -7.96
CA ALA A 15 7.73 9.58 -7.24
C ALA A 15 7.99 8.28 -8.02
N ASP A 16 8.83 7.41 -7.47
CA ASP A 16 9.10 6.08 -8.01
C ASP A 16 7.83 5.21 -8.03
N ILE A 17 7.01 5.32 -7.00
CA ILE A 17 5.78 4.56 -6.83
C ILE A 17 4.64 5.51 -6.48
N VAL A 18 3.49 5.32 -7.13
CA VAL A 18 2.22 5.95 -6.77
C VAL A 18 1.15 4.88 -6.51
N ASN A 19 0.00 5.27 -5.99
CA ASN A 19 -1.14 4.36 -5.83
C ASN A 19 -2.40 4.90 -6.51
N ALA A 20 -3.36 4.01 -6.80
CA ALA A 20 -4.65 4.39 -7.38
C ALA A 20 -5.79 3.48 -6.92
N HIS A 21 -6.96 4.08 -6.76
CA HIS A 21 -8.21 3.33 -6.61
C HIS A 21 -8.69 2.81 -7.95
N THR A 22 -9.24 1.60 -7.94
CA THR A 22 -9.83 0.93 -9.12
C THR A 22 -11.33 1.21 -9.29
N VAL A 23 -11.92 2.06 -8.45
CA VAL A 23 -13.34 2.48 -8.56
C VAL A 23 -13.69 2.97 -9.98
N PRO A 24 -12.82 3.73 -10.69
CA PRO A 24 -13.12 4.18 -12.06
C PRO A 24 -12.97 3.11 -13.15
N GLY A 25 -12.55 1.89 -12.80
CA GLY A 25 -12.19 0.84 -13.76
C GLY A 25 -10.79 1.01 -14.36
N PRO A 26 -10.41 0.17 -15.34
CA PRO A 26 -9.02 0.02 -15.80
C PRO A 26 -8.43 1.27 -16.47
N GLY A 27 -9.26 2.19 -16.95
CA GLY A 27 -8.79 3.42 -17.61
C GLY A 27 -7.88 4.29 -16.73
N ILE A 28 -8.00 4.21 -15.40
CA ILE A 28 -7.07 4.89 -14.47
C ILE A 28 -5.65 4.35 -14.62
N ILE A 29 -5.49 3.04 -14.79
CA ILE A 29 -4.20 2.37 -14.93
C ILE A 29 -3.60 2.74 -16.27
N THR A 30 -4.37 2.62 -17.36
CA THR A 30 -3.92 3.02 -18.71
C THR A 30 -3.45 4.47 -18.74
N GLY A 31 -4.20 5.38 -18.12
CA GLY A 31 -3.85 6.80 -18.03
C GLY A 31 -2.53 7.04 -17.29
N LEU A 32 -2.33 6.41 -16.13
CA LEU A 32 -1.10 6.54 -15.36
C LEU A 32 0.09 5.88 -16.07
N LYS A 33 -0.10 4.69 -16.65
CA LYS A 33 0.89 3.90 -17.37
C LYS A 33 1.48 4.66 -18.56
N SER A 34 0.64 5.39 -19.31
CA SER A 34 1.08 6.19 -20.46
C SER A 34 2.16 7.23 -20.15
N VAL A 35 2.32 7.60 -18.87
CA VAL A 35 3.37 8.51 -18.39
C VAL A 35 4.41 7.73 -17.59
N GLY A 36 3.96 6.93 -16.61
CA GLY A 36 4.83 6.34 -15.60
C GLY A 36 5.76 5.26 -16.13
N LEU A 37 5.30 4.44 -17.07
CA LEU A 37 6.08 3.30 -17.57
C LEU A 37 7.37 3.75 -18.27
N ALA A 38 7.28 4.77 -19.14
CA ALA A 38 8.44 5.33 -19.84
C ALA A 38 9.46 5.98 -18.88
N LYS A 39 9.03 6.34 -17.67
CA LYS A 39 9.87 6.90 -16.60
C LYS A 39 10.33 5.85 -15.57
N GLY A 40 10.05 4.56 -15.80
CA GLY A 40 10.42 3.48 -14.88
C GLY A 40 9.67 3.52 -13.54
N ARG A 41 8.43 4.02 -13.52
CA ARG A 41 7.60 4.13 -12.30
C ARG A 41 6.74 2.89 -12.09
N GLY A 42 6.36 2.64 -10.84
CA GLY A 42 5.45 1.57 -10.44
C GLY A 42 4.11 2.09 -9.90
N LEU A 43 3.08 1.25 -10.01
CA LEU A 43 1.74 1.52 -9.48
C LEU A 43 1.33 0.47 -8.44
N LEU A 44 0.82 0.91 -7.30
CA LEU A 44 0.10 0.09 -6.33
C LEU A 44 -1.40 0.29 -6.46
N LEU A 45 -2.18 -0.78 -6.53
CA LEU A 45 -3.65 -0.68 -6.52
C LEU A 45 -4.21 -0.85 -5.11
N LEU A 46 -5.18 -0.01 -4.73
CA LEU A 46 -5.86 -0.17 -3.44
C LEU A 46 -6.86 -1.31 -3.49
N ALA A 47 -6.43 -2.50 -3.08
CA ALA A 47 -7.25 -3.72 -3.06
C ALA A 47 -8.12 -3.81 -1.80
N GLN A 48 -7.59 -3.33 -0.66
CA GLN A 48 -8.27 -3.27 0.62
C GLN A 48 -7.85 -1.99 1.38
N MET A 49 -8.65 -1.57 2.35
CA MET A 49 -8.37 -0.41 3.20
C MET A 49 -8.54 -0.74 4.68
N SER A 50 -7.78 -0.08 5.54
CA SER A 50 -7.77 -0.29 7.00
C SER A 50 -8.86 0.46 7.77
N SER A 51 -9.71 1.24 7.09
CA SER A 51 -10.75 2.05 7.70
C SER A 51 -12.02 1.25 7.96
N ILE A 52 -12.68 1.50 9.09
CA ILE A 52 -13.99 0.92 9.40
C ILE A 52 -14.99 1.29 8.29
N GLY A 53 -15.80 0.31 7.86
CA GLY A 53 -16.83 0.50 6.83
C GLY A 53 -16.29 0.58 5.40
N SER A 54 -15.02 0.19 5.17
CA SER A 54 -14.45 0.10 3.83
C SER A 54 -15.31 -0.75 2.90
N LEU A 55 -15.58 -0.22 1.70
CA LEU A 55 -16.24 -0.94 0.60
C LEU A 55 -15.26 -1.77 -0.23
N ALA A 56 -13.96 -1.68 0.07
CA ALA A 56 -12.90 -2.37 -0.65
C ALA A 56 -12.76 -3.83 -0.19
N HIS A 57 -13.79 -4.64 -0.44
CA HIS A 57 -13.85 -6.06 -0.11
C HIS A 57 -14.58 -6.87 -1.20
N GLY A 58 -14.46 -8.19 -1.15
CA GLY A 58 -15.22 -9.09 -2.02
C GLY A 58 -14.99 -8.82 -3.51
N GLU A 59 -16.05 -8.45 -4.24
CA GLU A 59 -15.98 -8.24 -5.70
C GLU A 59 -15.09 -7.07 -6.10
N TYR A 60 -15.02 -6.01 -5.27
CA TYR A 60 -14.11 -4.89 -5.50
C TYR A 60 -12.65 -5.35 -5.51
N THR A 61 -12.27 -6.13 -4.50
CA THR A 61 -10.91 -6.67 -4.36
C THR A 61 -10.60 -7.63 -5.51
N ARG A 62 -11.53 -8.52 -5.88
CA ARG A 62 -11.37 -9.43 -7.04
C ARG A 62 -11.16 -8.68 -8.36
N SER A 63 -11.98 -7.66 -8.61
CA SER A 63 -11.84 -6.81 -9.80
C SER A 63 -10.49 -6.09 -9.82
N THR A 64 -10.02 -5.63 -8.65
CA THR A 64 -8.71 -4.97 -8.50
C THR A 64 -7.56 -5.92 -8.82
N ILE A 65 -7.61 -7.16 -8.34
CA ILE A 65 -6.61 -8.19 -8.63
C ILE A 65 -6.58 -8.49 -10.14
N ALA A 66 -7.74 -8.66 -10.76
CA ALA A 66 -7.83 -8.93 -12.20
C ALA A 66 -7.21 -7.80 -13.04
N MET A 67 -7.46 -6.54 -12.67
CA MET A 67 -6.83 -5.39 -13.33
C MET A 67 -5.31 -5.37 -13.15
N ALA A 68 -4.80 -5.69 -11.95
CA ALA A 68 -3.36 -5.76 -11.71
C ALA A 68 -2.69 -6.85 -12.55
N GLN A 69 -3.30 -8.02 -12.68
CA GLN A 69 -2.78 -9.12 -13.48
C GLN A 69 -2.68 -8.75 -14.96
N GLN A 70 -3.68 -8.06 -15.50
CA GLN A 70 -3.70 -7.59 -16.88
C GLN A 70 -2.65 -6.50 -17.18
N GLU A 71 -2.28 -5.72 -16.16
CA GLU A 71 -1.39 -4.56 -16.28
C GLU A 71 -0.07 -4.74 -15.50
N SER A 72 0.39 -6.00 -15.37
CA SER A 72 1.54 -6.40 -14.54
C SER A 72 2.90 -5.82 -14.97
N GLU A 73 2.99 -5.22 -16.16
CA GLU A 73 4.18 -4.46 -16.58
C GLU A 73 4.33 -3.11 -15.86
N PHE A 74 3.26 -2.59 -15.25
CA PHE A 74 3.23 -1.30 -14.57
C PHE A 74 2.71 -1.39 -13.14
N VAL A 75 1.75 -2.28 -12.88
CA VAL A 75 1.23 -2.56 -11.54
C VAL A 75 2.18 -3.52 -10.83
N ILE A 76 2.81 -3.04 -9.75
CA ILE A 76 3.82 -3.80 -9.01
C ILE A 76 3.25 -4.47 -7.75
N GLY A 77 2.06 -4.09 -7.32
CA GLY A 77 1.54 -4.51 -6.03
C GLY A 77 0.23 -3.89 -5.61
N PHE A 78 -0.09 -4.10 -4.34
CA PHE A 78 -1.33 -3.68 -3.73
C PHE A 78 -1.10 -2.94 -2.42
N ILE A 79 -1.98 -1.98 -2.16
CA ILE A 79 -2.31 -1.61 -0.78
C ILE A 79 -3.37 -2.62 -0.31
N ALA A 80 -3.01 -3.45 0.67
CA ALA A 80 -3.85 -4.55 1.15
C ALA A 80 -3.65 -4.82 2.65
N ARG A 81 -4.64 -5.48 3.28
CA ARG A 81 -4.60 -5.88 4.70
C ARG A 81 -4.18 -7.34 4.89
N GLU A 82 -4.32 -8.13 3.84
CA GLU A 82 -3.88 -9.51 3.75
C GLU A 82 -3.33 -9.79 2.35
N TYR A 83 -2.72 -10.95 2.19
CA TYR A 83 -2.26 -11.46 0.91
C TYR A 83 -3.43 -11.67 -0.05
N VAL A 84 -3.35 -11.03 -1.22
CA VAL A 84 -4.43 -11.09 -2.22
C VAL A 84 -4.05 -11.77 -3.54
N ALA A 85 -2.77 -11.85 -3.92
CA ALA A 85 -2.34 -12.43 -5.20
C ALA A 85 -0.84 -12.71 -5.24
N SER A 86 -0.41 -13.77 -5.93
CA SER A 86 1.00 -14.08 -6.14
C SER A 86 1.64 -13.19 -7.20
N GLY A 87 2.96 -12.98 -7.09
CA GLY A 87 3.74 -12.21 -8.06
C GLY A 87 3.62 -10.68 -7.93
N PHE A 88 3.02 -10.21 -6.84
CA PHE A 88 2.78 -8.80 -6.54
C PHE A 88 3.22 -8.49 -5.11
N LEU A 89 3.68 -7.26 -4.88
CA LEU A 89 4.03 -6.79 -3.54
C LEU A 89 2.79 -6.39 -2.73
N HIS A 90 2.77 -6.67 -1.43
CA HIS A 90 1.71 -6.25 -0.50
C HIS A 90 2.22 -5.20 0.47
N PHE A 91 1.65 -4.01 0.38
CA PHE A 91 1.91 -2.89 1.26
C PHE A 91 0.73 -2.70 2.22
N THR A 92 0.98 -2.76 3.52
CA THR A 92 -0.09 -2.74 4.52
C THR A 92 -0.02 -1.49 5.40
N PRO A 93 -0.96 -0.54 5.25
CA PRO A 93 -1.10 0.60 6.12
C PRO A 93 -1.91 0.26 7.38
N GLY A 94 -1.94 1.23 8.30
CA GLY A 94 -2.63 1.04 9.56
C GLY A 94 -1.88 0.07 10.47
N VAL A 95 -0.57 0.28 10.62
CA VAL A 95 0.30 -0.53 11.46
C VAL A 95 0.81 0.29 12.64
N GLN A 96 0.72 -0.27 13.86
CA GLN A 96 1.31 0.27 15.09
C GLN A 96 1.95 -0.83 15.94
N LEU A 97 2.90 -0.50 16.82
CA LEU A 97 3.54 -1.49 17.70
C LEU A 97 2.55 -2.16 18.67
N HIS A 98 1.44 -1.48 18.95
CA HIS A 98 0.35 -2.00 19.76
C HIS A 98 -0.95 -1.89 18.97
N GLU A 99 -1.88 -2.82 19.21
CA GLU A 99 -3.22 -2.77 18.64
C GLU A 99 -4.01 -1.55 19.16
N GLY A 100 -4.94 -1.07 18.34
CA GLY A 100 -5.84 0.01 18.74
C GLY A 100 -6.63 0.58 17.57
N SER A 101 -7.42 1.59 17.85
CA SER A 101 -8.11 2.42 16.86
C SER A 101 -7.96 3.89 17.20
N ASP A 102 -8.11 4.76 16.20
CA ASP A 102 -8.24 6.19 16.46
C ASP A 102 -9.70 6.65 16.45
N SER A 103 -9.92 7.93 16.80
CA SER A 103 -11.24 8.56 16.79
C SER A 103 -11.83 8.79 15.40
N MET A 104 -11.09 8.49 14.33
CA MET A 104 -11.48 8.71 12.93
C MET A 104 -11.69 7.39 12.16
N GLY A 105 -11.77 6.25 12.86
CA GLY A 105 -12.10 4.95 12.28
C GLY A 105 -10.92 4.20 11.64
N GLN A 106 -9.68 4.64 11.88
CA GLN A 106 -8.48 3.88 11.51
C GLN A 106 -8.31 2.69 12.47
N GLN A 107 -8.16 1.49 11.93
CA GLN A 107 -7.82 0.30 12.71
C GLN A 107 -6.34 -0.04 12.57
N TYR A 108 -5.67 -0.29 13.69
CA TYR A 108 -4.27 -0.66 13.73
C TYR A 108 -4.08 -2.14 13.99
N ILE A 109 -3.17 -2.74 13.24
CA ILE A 109 -2.63 -4.08 13.50
C ILE A 109 -1.15 -3.96 13.84
N THR A 110 -0.59 -4.98 14.47
CA THR A 110 0.84 -5.05 14.75
C THR A 110 1.66 -5.38 13.51
N PRO A 111 2.97 -5.05 13.47
CA PRO A 111 3.87 -5.53 12.42
C PRO A 111 3.80 -7.05 12.24
N GLU A 112 3.75 -7.79 13.34
CA GLU A 112 3.66 -9.26 13.31
C GLU A 112 2.37 -9.74 12.64
N GLN A 113 1.23 -9.13 12.94
CA GLN A 113 -0.05 -9.45 12.31
C GLN A 113 -0.05 -9.13 10.82
N ALA A 114 0.50 -7.97 10.42
CA ALA A 114 0.59 -7.57 9.02
C ALA A 114 1.44 -8.56 8.22
N ILE A 115 2.62 -8.92 8.73
CA ILE A 115 3.52 -9.87 8.05
C ILE A 115 2.92 -11.29 8.03
N LYS A 116 2.31 -11.75 9.12
CA LYS A 116 1.58 -13.04 9.15
C LYS A 116 0.42 -13.09 8.17
N ALA A 117 -0.22 -11.97 7.91
CA ALA A 117 -1.27 -11.85 6.89
C ALA A 117 -0.70 -11.81 5.46
N GLY A 118 0.62 -11.87 5.28
CA GLY A 118 1.31 -11.90 3.99
C GLY A 118 1.65 -10.52 3.42
N SER A 119 1.84 -9.52 4.27
CA SER A 119 2.41 -8.23 3.89
C SER A 119 3.92 -8.35 3.62
N ASP A 120 4.41 -7.70 2.57
CA ASP A 120 5.85 -7.53 2.33
C ASP A 120 6.37 -6.25 3.00
N VAL A 121 5.54 -5.19 3.03
CA VAL A 121 5.93 -3.86 3.50
C VAL A 121 4.87 -3.27 4.41
N ILE A 122 5.25 -2.95 5.65
CA ILE A 122 4.41 -2.20 6.57
C ILE A 122 4.51 -0.69 6.32
N ILE A 123 3.37 0.00 6.27
CA ILE A 123 3.30 1.47 6.15
C ILE A 123 2.89 2.05 7.51
N VAL A 124 3.83 2.76 8.14
CA VAL A 124 3.68 3.34 9.47
C VAL A 124 3.67 4.85 9.38
N GLY A 125 2.63 5.47 9.96
CA GLY A 125 2.49 6.93 10.06
C GLY A 125 2.69 7.43 11.49
N ARG A 126 1.58 7.75 12.17
CA ARG A 126 1.55 8.42 13.49
C ARG A 126 2.43 7.77 14.55
N GLY A 127 2.44 6.44 14.61
CA GLY A 127 3.27 5.71 15.57
C GLY A 127 4.77 5.95 15.42
N MET A 128 5.22 6.52 14.30
CA MET A 128 6.61 6.91 14.08
C MET A 128 6.81 8.43 14.17
N TYR A 129 6.04 9.25 13.44
CA TYR A 129 6.31 10.69 13.39
C TYR A 129 5.80 11.50 14.60
N GLN A 130 4.91 10.92 15.42
CA GLN A 130 4.46 11.55 16.68
C GLN A 130 5.20 10.99 17.92
N ALA A 131 6.18 10.11 17.73
CA ALA A 131 6.97 9.57 18.81
C ALA A 131 7.97 10.61 19.33
N ASP A 132 8.25 10.59 20.64
CA ASP A 132 9.27 11.45 21.27
C ASP A 132 10.64 11.28 20.62
N ASN A 133 10.96 10.06 20.17
CA ASN A 133 12.17 9.74 19.43
C ASN A 133 11.83 8.96 18.16
N VAL A 134 11.71 9.68 17.04
CA VAL A 134 11.37 9.14 15.71
C VAL A 134 12.37 8.07 15.26
N THR A 135 13.67 8.25 15.51
CA THR A 135 14.71 7.29 15.11
C THR A 135 14.59 5.98 15.89
N ALA A 136 14.34 6.05 17.19
CA ALA A 136 14.12 4.87 18.03
C ALA A 136 12.82 4.14 17.62
N ALA A 137 11.74 4.89 17.35
CA ALA A 137 10.49 4.33 16.87
C ALA A 137 10.68 3.61 15.53
N ALA A 138 11.33 4.24 14.56
CA ALA A 138 11.64 3.63 13.25
C ALA A 138 12.46 2.33 13.40
N ALA A 139 13.47 2.32 14.28
CA ALA A 139 14.26 1.13 14.58
C ALA A 139 13.40 0.01 15.18
N ALA A 140 12.48 0.34 16.09
CA ALA A 140 11.55 -0.63 16.68
C ALA A 140 10.63 -1.27 15.64
N TYR A 141 10.03 -0.47 14.75
CA TYR A 141 9.20 -1.00 13.64
C TYR A 141 10.01 -1.87 12.68
N LYS A 142 11.23 -1.47 12.35
CA LYS A 142 12.14 -2.27 11.51
C LYS A 142 12.41 -3.64 12.15
N VAL A 143 12.78 -3.66 13.43
CA VAL A 143 13.06 -4.92 14.15
C VAL A 143 11.81 -5.79 14.21
N ALA A 144 10.65 -5.21 14.57
CA ALA A 144 9.40 -5.97 14.67
C ALA A 144 8.98 -6.57 13.33
N GLY A 145 8.99 -5.78 12.25
CA GLY A 145 8.65 -6.26 10.90
C GLY A 145 9.63 -7.30 10.37
N TRP A 146 10.94 -7.06 10.52
CA TRP A 146 11.96 -7.99 10.03
C TRP A 146 11.98 -9.31 10.79
N SER A 147 11.89 -9.27 12.12
CA SER A 147 11.79 -10.49 12.93
C SER A 147 10.53 -11.30 12.59
N ALA A 148 9.40 -10.62 12.36
CA ALA A 148 8.18 -11.29 11.94
C ALA A 148 8.33 -11.96 10.57
N TYR A 149 9.01 -11.31 9.63
CA TYR A 149 9.32 -11.89 8.31
C TYR A 149 10.24 -13.11 8.43
N GLN A 150 11.31 -13.01 9.21
CA GLN A 150 12.24 -14.13 9.43
C GLN A 150 11.56 -15.35 10.07
N ALA A 151 10.53 -15.15 10.88
CA ALA A 151 9.75 -16.24 11.46
C ALA A 151 8.79 -16.94 10.48
N GLN A 152 8.59 -16.38 9.27
CA GLN A 152 7.80 -16.99 8.19
C GLN A 152 8.65 -17.77 7.17
N LEU A 153 9.99 -17.67 7.26
CA LEU A 153 10.94 -18.41 6.41
C LEU A 153 11.17 -19.83 6.94
#